data_AF-A0A0N1GKY1-F1
#
_entry.id   AF-A0A0N1GKY1-F1
#
_cell.length_a   1.000
_cell.length_b   1.000
_cell.length_c   1.000
_cell.angle_alpha   90.00
_cell.angle_beta   90.00
_cell.angle_gamma   90.00
#
_symmetry.space_group_name_H-M   'P 1'
#
loop_
_entity.id
_entity.type
_entity.pdbx_description
1 polymer ?
#
loop_
_entity_poly.entity_id
_entity_poly.type
_entity_poly.pdbx_seq_one_letter_code
_entity_poly.pdbx_strand_id
1 'polypeptide(L)'
;MRDQADLISLVLQHLHAPLVGASYVRGVLPAPGGADAVRVAVGPVSAVDTGELTLYEIPLLVGEDCVTAYDVIGMLRTLCGEGGRPAGGGTVMGMPLVPVDPAVVPRADETAVDRGLRLVRTLVRATCFDEDHSTDPLLHGFLFLDQDRVRLYFRADGLPGVTAADVRTTGALTALISALPSLVRGEAERMVADGGDPHCARVLDATHW
;
A
#
# COMPACT_ATOMS: atom_id res chain seq x y z
N MET A 1 -4.92 14.72 -11.13
CA MET A 1 -6.10 13.84 -11.30
C MET A 1 -5.64 12.42 -11.04
N ARG A 2 -6.01 11.85 -9.89
CA ARG A 2 -5.58 10.48 -9.55
C ARG A 2 -6.56 9.54 -10.26
N ASP A 3 -6.08 8.89 -11.31
CA ASP A 3 -6.86 7.96 -12.12
C ASP A 3 -7.10 6.66 -11.33
N GLN A 4 -8.25 6.02 -11.53
CA GLN A 4 -8.56 4.68 -11.05
C GLN A 4 -7.42 3.68 -11.33
N ALA A 5 -6.61 3.94 -12.37
CA ALA A 5 -5.38 3.22 -12.68
C ALA A 5 -4.40 3.08 -11.50
N ASP A 6 -4.20 4.13 -10.68
CA ASP A 6 -3.29 4.06 -9.53
C ASP A 6 -3.79 3.07 -8.47
N LEU A 7 -5.11 2.99 -8.31
CA LEU A 7 -5.78 2.14 -7.34
C LEU A 7 -5.63 0.65 -7.68
N ILE A 8 -5.63 0.30 -8.97
CA ILE A 8 -5.44 -1.10 -9.41
C ILE A 8 -4.14 -1.67 -8.83
N SER A 9 -3.02 -0.94 -8.93
CA SER A 9 -1.70 -1.42 -8.46
C SER A 9 -1.68 -1.76 -6.96
N LEU A 10 -2.51 -1.08 -6.17
CA LEU A 10 -2.59 -1.25 -4.73
C LEU A 10 -3.59 -2.35 -4.35
N VAL A 11 -4.68 -2.49 -5.09
CA VAL A 11 -5.74 -3.47 -4.84
C VAL A 11 -5.37 -4.88 -5.32
N LEU A 12 -4.46 -5.02 -6.30
CA LEU A 12 -4.01 -6.32 -6.82
C LEU A 12 -3.54 -7.30 -5.74
N GLN A 13 -2.91 -6.81 -4.66
CA GLN A 13 -2.49 -7.67 -3.55
C GLN A 13 -3.67 -8.38 -2.88
N HIS A 14 -4.84 -7.75 -2.87
CA HIS A 14 -6.05 -8.26 -2.22
C HIS A 14 -6.83 -9.27 -3.07
N LEU A 15 -6.31 -9.62 -4.25
CA LEU A 15 -6.77 -10.81 -4.98
C LEU A 15 -6.43 -12.11 -4.23
N HIS A 16 -5.32 -12.09 -3.48
CA HIS A 16 -4.80 -13.24 -2.74
C HIS A 16 -4.63 -12.98 -1.24
N ALA A 17 -4.54 -11.73 -0.80
CA ALA A 17 -4.58 -11.36 0.61
C ALA A 17 -6.03 -10.99 1.01
N PRO A 18 -6.60 -11.61 2.05
CA PRO A 18 -7.94 -11.25 2.49
C PRO A 18 -7.99 -9.79 2.96
N LEU A 19 -9.10 -9.12 2.69
CA LEU A 19 -9.45 -7.84 3.32
C LEU A 19 -9.68 -8.09 4.82
N VAL A 20 -10.61 -9.00 5.13
CA VAL A 20 -11.00 -9.45 6.46
C VAL A 20 -11.64 -10.83 6.34
N GLY A 21 -11.29 -11.75 7.25
CA GLY A 21 -11.80 -13.12 7.23
C GLY A 21 -11.56 -13.81 5.88
N ALA A 22 -12.65 -14.28 5.24
CA ALA A 22 -12.61 -14.92 3.94
C ALA A 22 -13.01 -13.99 2.77
N SER A 23 -13.00 -12.67 2.96
CA SER A 23 -13.37 -11.68 1.93
C SER A 23 -12.14 -11.18 1.18
N TYR A 24 -12.16 -11.25 -0.15
CA TYR A 24 -11.08 -10.89 -1.06
C TYR A 24 -11.60 -9.92 -2.11
N VAL A 25 -10.72 -9.06 -2.64
CA VAL A 25 -11.07 -8.30 -3.84
C VAL A 25 -11.04 -9.24 -5.03
N ARG A 26 -12.07 -9.17 -5.87
CA ARG A 26 -12.24 -10.01 -7.07
C ARG A 26 -12.31 -9.20 -8.36
N GLY A 27 -12.47 -7.89 -8.26
CA GLY A 27 -12.46 -7.01 -9.41
C GLY A 27 -12.51 -5.53 -9.03
N VAL A 28 -11.98 -4.70 -9.93
CA VAL A 28 -12.13 -3.24 -9.87
C VAL A 28 -12.76 -2.83 -11.19
N LEU A 29 -13.94 -2.23 -11.13
CA LEU A 29 -14.74 -1.81 -12.28
C LEU A 29 -14.86 -0.28 -12.28
N PRO A 30 -14.88 0.35 -13.45
CA PRO A 30 -15.20 1.78 -13.55
C PRO A 30 -16.66 2.03 -13.21
N ALA A 31 -16.94 3.20 -12.64
CA ALA A 31 -18.31 3.70 -12.50
C ALA A 31 -18.87 4.12 -13.88
N PRO A 32 -20.19 4.00 -14.10
CA PRO A 32 -20.82 4.31 -15.38
C PRO A 32 -20.75 5.81 -15.68
N GLY A 33 -20.70 6.16 -16.96
CA GLY A 33 -20.76 7.55 -17.40
C GLY A 33 -19.53 8.40 -17.04
N GLY A 34 -18.41 7.78 -16.61
CA GLY A 34 -17.21 8.51 -16.20
C GLY A 34 -17.35 9.19 -14.85
N ALA A 35 -18.25 8.72 -13.99
CA ALA A 35 -18.35 9.22 -12.63
C ALA A 35 -17.04 9.03 -11.86
N ASP A 36 -16.71 9.99 -10.99
CA ASP A 36 -15.55 9.95 -10.09
C ASP A 36 -15.79 8.99 -8.92
N ALA A 37 -15.96 7.71 -9.25
CA ALA A 37 -16.16 6.63 -8.30
C ALA A 37 -15.52 5.35 -8.82
N VAL A 38 -15.07 4.52 -7.89
CA VAL A 38 -14.56 3.18 -8.16
C VAL A 38 -15.55 2.14 -7.66
N ARG A 39 -15.75 1.08 -8.44
CA ARG A 39 -16.54 -0.08 -8.02
C ARG A 39 -15.62 -1.24 -7.70
N VAL A 40 -15.62 -1.71 -6.46
CA VAL A 40 -14.78 -2.84 -6.03
C VAL A 40 -15.66 -4.06 -5.76
N ALA A 41 -15.44 -5.12 -6.52
CA ALA A 41 -16.12 -6.40 -6.33
C ALA A 41 -15.40 -7.20 -5.26
N VAL A 42 -16.14 -7.66 -4.25
CA VAL A 42 -15.61 -8.42 -3.10
C VAL A 42 -16.39 -9.70 -2.92
N GLY A 43 -15.67 -10.79 -2.63
CA GLY A 43 -16.25 -12.11 -2.39
C GLY A 43 -15.20 -13.10 -1.88
N PRO A 44 -15.54 -14.39 -1.73
CA PRO A 44 -14.56 -15.41 -1.37
C PRO A 44 -13.49 -15.58 -2.44
N VAL A 45 -12.31 -16.10 -2.07
CA VAL A 45 -11.19 -16.33 -3.01
C VAL A 45 -11.59 -17.26 -4.16
N SER A 46 -12.52 -18.19 -3.90
CA SER A 46 -13.05 -19.14 -4.88
C SER A 46 -14.14 -18.57 -5.77
N ALA A 47 -14.59 -17.32 -5.55
CA ALA A 47 -15.68 -16.74 -6.32
C ALA A 47 -15.28 -16.66 -7.81
N VAL A 48 -16.07 -17.33 -8.63
CA VAL A 48 -15.96 -17.37 -10.09
C VAL A 48 -17.24 -16.88 -10.77
N ASP A 49 -18.36 -16.82 -10.04
CA ASP A 49 -19.63 -16.28 -10.52
C ASP A 49 -19.96 -14.93 -9.87
N THR A 50 -20.65 -14.06 -10.61
CA THR A 50 -21.06 -12.73 -10.13
C THR A 50 -22.05 -12.78 -8.95
N GLY A 51 -22.85 -13.83 -8.81
CA GLY A 51 -23.79 -13.99 -7.70
C GLY A 51 -23.10 -14.19 -6.34
N GLU A 52 -21.82 -14.55 -6.33
CA GLU A 52 -21.00 -14.68 -5.12
C GLU A 52 -20.33 -13.37 -4.70
N LEU A 53 -20.44 -12.33 -5.53
CA LEU A 53 -19.75 -11.05 -5.36
C LEU A 53 -20.70 -9.96 -4.91
N THR A 54 -20.21 -9.08 -4.04
CA THR A 54 -20.85 -7.81 -3.69
C THR A 54 -20.03 -6.67 -4.26
N LEU A 55 -20.69 -5.71 -4.92
CA LEU A 55 -20.05 -4.58 -5.55
C LEU A 55 -20.17 -3.33 -4.66
N TYR A 56 -19.05 -2.77 -4.25
CA TYR A 56 -19.00 -1.55 -3.44
C TYR A 56 -18.63 -0.36 -4.34
N GLU A 57 -19.51 0.64 -4.43
CA GLU A 57 -19.24 1.87 -5.18
C GLU A 57 -18.76 2.96 -4.22
N ILE A 58 -17.52 3.40 -4.40
CA ILE A 58 -16.84 4.33 -3.51
C ILE A 58 -16.46 5.57 -4.32
N PRO A 59 -16.93 6.78 -3.95
CA PRO A 59 -16.48 8.02 -4.56
C PRO A 59 -14.97 8.18 -4.45
N LEU A 60 -14.32 8.67 -5.51
CA LEU A 60 -12.90 9.01 -5.53
C LEU A 60 -12.63 10.41 -4.98
N LEU A 61 -13.67 11.23 -4.83
CA LEU A 61 -13.63 12.58 -4.29
C LEU A 61 -14.67 12.76 -3.19
N VAL A 62 -14.27 13.42 -2.10
CA VAL A 62 -15.16 13.81 -0.99
C VAL A 62 -14.93 15.30 -0.74
N GLY A 63 -15.85 16.13 -1.22
CA GLY A 63 -15.58 17.57 -1.32
C GLY A 63 -14.38 17.80 -2.25
N GLU A 64 -13.33 18.41 -1.71
CA GLU A 64 -12.07 18.67 -2.43
C GLU A 64 -11.00 17.58 -2.17
N ASP A 65 -11.26 16.65 -1.24
CA ASP A 65 -10.28 15.64 -0.83
C ASP A 65 -10.36 14.39 -1.71
N CYS A 66 -9.20 13.92 -2.17
CA CYS A 66 -9.09 12.67 -2.91
C CYS A 66 -9.09 11.47 -1.96
N VAL A 67 -9.95 10.48 -2.25
CA VAL A 67 -9.93 9.18 -1.56
C VAL A 67 -8.73 8.38 -2.06
N THR A 68 -7.85 7.98 -1.15
CA THR A 68 -6.69 7.14 -1.49
C THR A 68 -7.09 5.68 -1.59
N ALA A 69 -6.28 4.86 -2.27
CA ALA A 69 -6.51 3.41 -2.28
C ALA A 69 -6.44 2.79 -0.88
N TYR A 70 -5.66 3.37 0.04
CA TYR A 70 -5.61 2.93 1.44
C TYR A 70 -6.93 3.23 2.16
N ASP A 71 -7.54 4.38 1.89
CA ASP A 71 -8.88 4.70 2.40
C ASP A 71 -9.91 3.70 1.86
N VAL A 72 -9.85 3.35 0.57
CA VAL A 72 -10.71 2.34 -0.05
C VAL A 72 -10.57 0.98 0.64
N ILE A 73 -9.34 0.50 0.84
CA ILE A 73 -9.11 -0.78 1.54
C ILE A 73 -9.61 -0.71 2.99
N GLY A 74 -9.36 0.39 3.70
CA GLY A 74 -9.85 0.60 5.07
C GLY A 74 -11.37 0.56 5.17
N MET A 75 -12.09 1.24 4.26
CA MET A 75 -13.55 1.19 4.20
C MET A 75 -14.07 -0.21 3.86
N LEU A 76 -13.45 -0.90 2.90
CA LEU A 76 -13.86 -2.26 2.53
C LEU A 76 -13.68 -3.24 3.70
N ARG A 77 -12.61 -3.10 4.50
CA ARG A 77 -12.43 -3.90 5.72
C ARG A 77 -13.54 -3.67 6.74
N THR A 78 -13.92 -2.42 6.97
CA THR A 78 -15.06 -2.07 7.84
C THR A 78 -16.35 -2.70 7.34
N LEU A 79 -16.64 -2.55 6.04
CA LEU A 79 -17.89 -3.00 5.42
C LEU A 79 -18.01 -4.52 5.30
N CYS A 80 -16.88 -5.22 5.17
CA CYS A 80 -16.83 -6.68 5.08
C CYS A 80 -16.67 -7.34 6.46
N GLY A 81 -16.35 -6.57 7.50
CA GLY A 81 -16.25 -7.02 8.88
C GLY A 81 -17.60 -7.01 9.60
N GLU A 82 -17.57 -6.85 10.92
CA GLU A 82 -18.78 -6.85 11.77
C GLU A 82 -19.67 -5.60 11.60
N GLY A 83 -19.25 -4.62 10.78
CA GLY A 83 -19.95 -3.34 10.59
C GLY A 83 -21.30 -3.42 9.87
N GLY A 84 -21.67 -4.59 9.33
CA GLY A 84 -22.92 -4.80 8.61
C GLY A 84 -22.92 -4.13 7.22
N ARG A 85 -23.52 -4.81 6.23
CA ARG A 85 -23.67 -4.25 4.88
C ARG A 85 -24.79 -3.21 4.87
N PRO A 86 -24.56 -1.97 4.41
CA PRO A 86 -25.63 -1.01 4.18
C PRO A 86 -26.72 -1.59 3.24
N ALA A 87 -27.97 -1.19 3.44
CA ALA A 87 -29.07 -1.62 2.58
C ALA A 87 -28.83 -1.14 1.12
N GLY A 88 -28.91 -2.08 0.18
CA GLY A 88 -28.33 -1.97 -1.16
C GLY A 88 -29.00 -0.98 -2.12
N GLY A 89 -28.19 -0.46 -3.05
CA GLY A 89 -28.55 0.47 -4.12
C GLY A 89 -28.86 -0.19 -5.47
N GLY A 90 -29.38 -1.43 -5.46
CA GLY A 90 -29.74 -2.18 -6.66
C GLY A 90 -28.76 -3.29 -7.04
N THR A 91 -28.69 -3.65 -8.32
CA THR A 91 -27.79 -4.70 -8.84
C THR A 91 -27.05 -4.25 -10.08
N VAL A 92 -25.81 -4.72 -10.25
CA VAL A 92 -24.95 -4.47 -11.42
C VAL A 92 -24.35 -5.81 -11.85
N MET A 93 -24.59 -6.24 -13.09
CA MET A 93 -24.15 -7.56 -13.58
C MET A 93 -24.54 -8.71 -12.63
N GLY A 94 -25.72 -8.65 -12.01
CA GLY A 94 -26.18 -9.64 -11.03
C GLY A 94 -25.55 -9.53 -9.63
N MET A 95 -24.57 -8.67 -9.43
CA MET A 95 -23.97 -8.37 -8.12
C MET A 95 -24.84 -7.35 -7.36
N PRO A 96 -25.13 -7.55 -6.06
CA PRO A 96 -25.67 -6.50 -5.22
C PRO A 96 -24.73 -5.29 -5.18
N LEU A 97 -25.28 -4.10 -5.43
CA LEU A 97 -24.55 -2.83 -5.37
C LEU A 97 -24.73 -2.17 -4.01
N VAL A 98 -23.63 -1.81 -3.37
CA VAL A 98 -23.58 -1.07 -2.11
C VAL A 98 -22.91 0.28 -2.36
N PRO A 99 -23.67 1.38 -2.43
CA PRO A 99 -23.07 2.72 -2.44
C PRO A 99 -22.41 2.99 -1.08
N VAL A 100 -21.20 3.51 -1.10
CA VAL A 100 -20.39 3.80 0.08
C VAL A 100 -20.28 5.31 0.22
N ASP A 101 -20.70 5.82 1.37
CA ASP A 101 -20.45 7.20 1.76
C ASP A 101 -19.18 7.27 2.63
N PRO A 102 -18.06 7.82 2.12
CA PRO A 102 -16.82 7.90 2.88
C PRO A 102 -16.87 8.82 4.10
N ALA A 103 -17.91 9.67 4.23
CA ALA A 103 -18.13 10.50 5.41
C ALA A 103 -18.79 9.71 6.55
N VAL A 104 -19.46 8.61 6.24
CA VAL A 104 -20.20 7.78 7.21
C VAL A 104 -19.45 6.50 7.54
N VAL A 105 -18.78 5.91 6.56
CA VAL A 105 -18.08 4.64 6.75
C VAL A 105 -16.70 4.89 7.37
N PRO A 106 -16.46 4.44 8.61
CA PRO A 106 -15.14 4.58 9.21
C PRO A 106 -14.13 3.71 8.46
N ARG A 107 -12.88 4.17 8.43
CA ARG A 107 -11.78 3.46 7.79
C ARG A 107 -11.12 2.60 8.86
N ALA A 108 -11.04 1.29 8.63
CA ALA A 108 -10.22 0.44 9.48
C ALA A 108 -8.76 0.91 9.43
N ASP A 109 -8.10 0.87 10.58
CA ASP A 109 -6.69 1.22 10.68
C ASP A 109 -5.83 0.34 9.76
N GLU A 110 -4.76 0.91 9.24
CA GLU A 110 -3.76 0.15 8.50
C GLU A 110 -3.12 -0.91 9.40
N THR A 111 -2.93 -2.11 8.84
CA THR A 111 -2.15 -3.16 9.48
C THR A 111 -0.65 -2.88 9.33
N ALA A 112 0.17 -3.57 10.12
CA ALA A 112 1.64 -3.56 9.98
C ALA A 112 2.09 -3.87 8.54
N VAL A 113 1.45 -4.85 7.92
CA VAL A 113 1.74 -5.27 6.55
C VAL A 113 1.39 -4.18 5.54
N ASP A 114 0.25 -3.50 5.71
CA ASP A 114 -0.13 -2.39 4.82
C ASP A 114 0.89 -1.25 4.86
N ARG A 115 1.32 -0.87 6.07
CA ARG A 115 2.30 0.21 6.27
C ARG A 115 3.64 -0.10 5.61
N GLY A 116 4.16 -1.32 5.78
CA GLY A 116 5.43 -1.69 5.15
C GLY A 116 5.30 -1.90 3.63
N LEU A 117 4.19 -2.44 3.13
CA LEU A 117 3.94 -2.52 1.68
C LEU A 117 3.84 -1.13 1.05
N ARG A 118 3.19 -0.18 1.73
CA ARG A 118 3.17 1.23 1.31
C ARG A 118 4.57 1.79 1.22
N LEU A 119 5.37 1.65 2.28
CA LEU A 119 6.76 2.11 2.31
C LEU A 119 7.56 1.56 1.12
N VAL A 120 7.55 0.23 0.94
CA VAL A 120 8.31 -0.43 -0.13
C VAL A 120 7.82 0.03 -1.51
N ARG A 121 6.51 0.09 -1.75
CA ARG A 121 5.98 0.58 -3.04
C ARG A 121 6.36 2.03 -3.32
N THR A 122 6.31 2.90 -2.32
CA THR A 122 6.71 4.30 -2.47
C THR A 122 8.19 4.39 -2.84
N LEU A 123 9.05 3.63 -2.16
CA LEU A 123 10.48 3.59 -2.46
C LEU A 123 10.78 2.99 -3.83
N VAL A 124 10.11 1.91 -4.22
CA VAL A 124 10.25 1.33 -5.57
C VAL A 124 9.85 2.35 -6.64
N ARG A 125 8.74 3.07 -6.46
CA ARG A 125 8.33 4.13 -7.39
C ARG A 125 9.37 5.26 -7.45
N ALA A 126 9.86 5.70 -6.30
CA ALA A 126 10.84 6.79 -6.22
C ALA A 126 12.23 6.41 -6.76
N THR A 127 12.67 5.15 -6.59
CA THR A 127 14.05 4.73 -6.89
C THR A 127 14.21 3.93 -8.18
N CYS A 128 13.13 3.34 -8.72
CA CYS A 128 13.21 2.51 -9.93
C CYS A 128 12.50 3.12 -11.15
N PHE A 129 11.63 4.11 -10.96
CA PHE A 129 10.76 4.65 -12.01
C PHE A 129 10.75 6.17 -12.11
N ASP A 130 11.62 6.87 -11.36
CA ASP A 130 11.80 8.32 -11.54
C ASP A 130 12.65 8.57 -12.79
N GLU A 131 12.07 9.25 -13.78
CA GLU A 131 12.72 9.55 -15.06
C GLU A 131 13.76 10.69 -14.96
N ASP A 132 13.70 11.50 -13.89
CA ASP A 132 14.51 12.73 -13.73
C ASP A 132 15.70 12.58 -12.77
N HIS A 133 15.83 11.47 -12.02
CA HIS A 133 16.88 11.32 -11.00
C HIS A 133 17.72 10.05 -11.17
N SER A 134 19.03 10.22 -10.92
CA SER A 134 19.95 9.13 -10.65
C SER A 134 19.32 8.18 -9.63
N THR A 135 19.03 6.94 -10.05
CA THR A 135 18.39 5.86 -9.28
C THR A 135 19.31 5.31 -8.19
N ASP A 136 20.07 6.18 -7.54
CA ASP A 136 21.16 5.85 -6.66
C ASP A 136 21.00 6.65 -5.34
N PRO A 137 20.76 5.96 -4.20
CA PRO A 137 20.81 4.52 -4.02
C PRO A 137 19.59 3.78 -4.58
N LEU A 138 19.85 2.64 -5.23
CA LEU A 138 18.83 1.74 -5.76
C LEU A 138 18.33 0.81 -4.64
N LEU A 139 17.01 0.73 -4.45
CA LEU A 139 16.42 -0.29 -3.59
C LEU A 139 16.64 -1.68 -4.21
N HIS A 140 17.42 -2.52 -3.54
CA HIS A 140 17.81 -3.86 -3.98
C HIS A 140 17.02 -4.98 -3.31
N GLY A 141 16.43 -4.71 -2.13
CA GLY A 141 15.62 -5.69 -1.41
C GLY A 141 14.98 -5.12 -0.14
N PHE A 142 14.15 -5.92 0.52
CA PHE A 142 13.57 -5.56 1.82
C PHE A 142 13.25 -6.81 2.65
N LEU A 143 13.17 -6.65 3.97
CA LEU A 143 12.76 -7.68 4.92
C LEU A 143 11.94 -7.05 6.05
N PHE A 144 10.75 -7.60 6.31
CA PHE A 144 9.98 -7.25 7.50
C PHE A 144 10.63 -7.88 8.73
N LEU A 145 11.00 -7.04 9.70
CA LEU A 145 11.64 -7.48 10.94
C LEU A 145 10.63 -7.58 12.09
N ASP A 146 9.68 -6.66 12.17
CA ASP A 146 8.64 -6.62 13.21
C ASP A 146 7.40 -5.81 12.74
N GLN A 147 6.40 -5.63 13.62
CA GLN A 147 5.14 -4.91 13.39
C GLN A 147 5.30 -3.50 12.84
N ASP A 148 6.41 -2.84 13.13
CA ASP A 148 6.68 -1.51 12.62
C ASP A 148 8.10 -1.35 12.07
N ARG A 149 8.88 -2.42 11.93
CA ARG A 149 10.27 -2.37 11.50
C ARG A 149 10.50 -3.12 10.20
N VAL A 150 11.12 -2.43 9.25
CA VAL A 150 11.51 -3.00 7.95
C VAL A 150 13.00 -2.73 7.73
N ARG A 151 13.74 -3.75 7.31
CA ARG A 151 15.09 -3.60 6.77
C ARG A 151 14.99 -3.39 5.27
N LEU A 152 15.62 -2.34 4.77
CA LEU A 152 15.70 -2.00 3.36
C LEU A 152 17.13 -2.19 2.90
N TYR A 153 17.35 -2.83 1.77
CA TYR A 153 18.68 -3.09 1.22
C TYR A 153 18.91 -2.20 0.02
N PHE A 154 19.99 -1.42 0.04
CA PHE A 154 20.33 -0.46 -0.99
C PHE A 154 21.67 -0.79 -1.63
N ARG A 155 21.74 -0.61 -2.94
CA ARG A 155 23.01 -0.56 -3.67
C ARG A 155 23.26 0.88 -4.09
N ALA A 156 24.43 1.42 -3.73
CA ALA A 156 24.78 2.78 -4.03
C ALA A 156 26.14 2.88 -4.73
N ASP A 157 26.29 3.80 -5.68
CA ASP A 157 27.57 4.00 -6.35
C ASP A 157 28.59 4.59 -5.37
N GLY A 158 29.83 4.10 -5.45
CA GLY A 158 30.91 4.51 -4.56
C GLY A 158 30.92 3.84 -3.18
N LEU A 159 29.90 3.04 -2.84
CA LEU A 159 29.90 2.23 -1.61
C LEU A 159 30.21 0.76 -1.92
N PRO A 160 31.15 0.12 -1.20
CA PRO A 160 31.42 -1.30 -1.39
C PRO A 160 30.30 -2.14 -0.76
N GLY A 161 29.63 -2.93 -1.60
CA GLY A 161 28.59 -3.88 -1.21
C GLY A 161 27.20 -3.26 -1.03
N VAL A 162 26.29 -4.05 -0.46
CA VAL A 162 24.92 -3.63 -0.14
C VAL A 162 24.92 -2.95 1.23
N THR A 163 24.20 -1.83 1.34
CA THR A 163 23.95 -1.10 2.58
C THR A 163 22.51 -1.35 3.02
N ALA A 164 22.31 -1.92 4.20
CA ALA A 164 20.99 -2.06 4.78
C ALA A 164 20.61 -0.81 5.60
N ALA A 165 19.32 -0.52 5.68
CA ALA A 165 18.75 0.53 6.53
C ALA A 165 17.52 -0.03 7.27
N ASP A 166 17.58 -0.02 8.59
CA ASP A 166 16.45 -0.39 9.43
C ASP A 166 15.59 0.84 9.69
N VAL A 167 14.32 0.78 9.31
CA VAL A 167 13.39 1.92 9.36
C VAL A 167 12.11 1.55 10.09
N ARG A 168 11.46 2.56 10.69
CA ARG A 168 10.10 2.42 11.19
C ARG A 168 9.09 2.75 10.10
N THR A 169 8.02 1.96 10.05
CA THR A 169 6.87 2.16 9.14
C THR A 169 5.83 3.14 9.70
N THR A 170 6.07 3.64 10.92
CA THR A 170 5.28 4.63 11.66
C THR A 170 6.10 5.90 11.87
N GLY A 171 5.45 7.01 12.22
CA GLY A 171 6.13 8.29 12.43
C GLY A 171 6.31 9.10 11.14
N ALA A 172 7.43 9.81 11.03
CA ALA A 172 7.69 10.79 9.96
C ALA A 172 8.14 10.15 8.63
N LEU A 173 7.35 9.19 8.11
CA LEU A 173 7.72 8.35 6.97
C LEU A 173 8.07 9.17 5.70
N THR A 174 7.32 10.24 5.42
CA THR A 174 7.60 11.11 4.26
C THR A 174 8.96 11.79 4.36
N ALA A 175 9.32 12.28 5.55
CA ALA A 175 10.60 12.91 5.80
C ALA A 175 11.74 11.88 5.68
N LEU A 176 11.54 10.69 6.24
CA LEU A 176 12.49 9.59 6.15
C LEU A 176 12.70 9.15 4.70
N ILE A 177 11.63 8.90 3.93
CA ILE A 177 11.72 8.52 2.51
C ILE A 177 12.52 9.55 1.71
N SER A 178 12.33 10.84 1.99
CA SER A 178 13.06 11.92 1.33
C SER A 178 14.53 11.99 1.75
N ALA A 179 14.85 11.65 2.99
CA ALA A 179 16.21 11.70 3.55
C ALA A 179 17.03 10.43 3.25
N LEU A 180 16.37 9.27 3.07
CA LEU A 180 17.01 7.97 2.92
C LEU A 180 18.14 7.94 1.87
N PRO A 181 17.98 8.52 0.66
CA PRO A 181 19.06 8.59 -0.33
C PRO A 181 20.34 9.23 0.22
N SER A 182 20.19 10.36 0.91
CA SER A 182 21.30 11.10 1.52
C SER A 182 21.89 10.35 2.71
N LEU A 183 21.05 9.69 3.52
CA LEU A 183 21.51 8.93 4.69
C LEU A 183 22.34 7.72 4.28
N VAL A 184 21.87 6.96 3.28
CA VAL A 184 22.55 5.77 2.77
C VAL A 184 23.91 6.11 2.15
N ARG A 185 24.09 7.32 1.59
CA ARG A 185 25.37 7.76 0.99
C ARG A 185 26.29 8.50 1.95
N GLY A 186 25.73 9.42 2.74
CA GLY A 186 26.46 10.46 3.46
C GLY A 186 26.79 10.12 4.91
N GLU A 187 26.14 9.11 5.51
CA GLU A 187 26.33 8.78 6.92
C GLU A 187 27.12 7.49 7.14
N ALA A 188 28.20 7.28 6.38
CA ALA A 188 29.08 6.12 6.53
C ALA A 188 29.58 5.92 7.97
N GLU A 189 29.73 7.01 8.74
CA GLU A 189 30.15 6.98 10.15
C GLU A 189 29.07 6.46 11.11
N ARG A 190 27.78 6.50 10.73
CA ARG A 190 26.68 5.92 11.50
C ARG A 190 26.36 4.47 11.09
N MET A 191 27.05 3.94 10.08
CA MET A 191 26.86 2.59 9.60
C MET A 191 27.78 1.62 10.34
N VAL A 192 27.20 0.57 10.90
CA VAL A 192 27.96 -0.47 11.57
C VAL A 192 28.10 -1.66 10.62
N ALA A 193 29.29 -2.27 10.59
CA ALA A 193 29.47 -3.55 9.89
C ALA A 193 28.55 -4.60 10.54
N ASP A 194 27.65 -5.20 9.76
CA ASP A 194 26.79 -6.26 10.25
C ASP A 194 27.45 -7.61 9.95
N GLY A 195 27.96 -8.26 11.00
CA GLY A 195 28.56 -9.59 10.89
C GLY A 195 27.54 -10.74 10.85
N GLY A 196 26.26 -10.46 11.10
CA GLY A 196 25.19 -11.45 11.19
C GLY A 196 24.33 -11.57 9.94
N ASP A 197 24.20 -10.49 9.17
CA ASP A 197 23.41 -10.45 7.93
C ASP A 197 24.29 -10.71 6.69
N PRO A 198 24.16 -11.88 6.02
CA PRO A 198 24.97 -12.20 4.84
C PRO A 198 24.61 -11.37 3.61
N HIS A 199 23.54 -10.56 3.64
CA HIS A 199 23.03 -9.80 2.51
C HIS A 199 23.49 -8.34 2.50
N CYS A 200 24.17 -7.86 3.54
CA CYS A 200 24.70 -6.50 3.58
C CYS A 200 26.11 -6.44 4.16
N ALA A 201 26.88 -5.44 3.74
CA ALA A 201 28.19 -5.16 4.32
C ALA A 201 28.09 -4.28 5.58
N ARG A 202 26.98 -3.55 5.70
CA ARG A 202 26.76 -2.55 6.74
C ARG A 202 25.27 -2.28 6.92
N VAL A 203 24.90 -1.84 8.12
CA VAL A 203 23.54 -1.44 8.48
C VAL A 203 23.54 -0.03 9.04
N LEU A 204 22.62 0.79 8.55
CA LEU A 204 22.19 2.05 9.14
C LEU A 204 20.96 1.81 10.01
N ASP A 205 21.00 2.23 11.28
CA ASP A 205 19.80 2.28 12.12
C ASP A 205 19.11 3.65 11.97
N ALA A 206 18.03 3.68 11.21
CA ALA A 206 17.19 4.85 10.97
C ALA A 206 15.84 4.74 11.71
N THR A 207 15.77 3.94 12.78
CA THR A 207 14.54 3.75 13.56
C THR A 207 14.17 4.92 14.48
N HIS A 208 15.10 5.84 14.71
CA HIS A 208 14.94 7.01 15.59
C HIS A 208 14.61 8.33 14.86
N TRP A 209 14.24 8.26 13.57
CA TRP A 209 13.92 9.41 12.73
C TRP A 209 12.51 9.97 12.96
#